data_AF-A0A4R0NAE5-F1
#
_entry.id   AF-A0A4R0NAE5-F1
#
_cell.length_a   1.000
_cell.length_b   1.000
_cell.length_c   1.000
_cell.angle_alpha   90.00
_cell.angle_beta   90.00
_cell.angle_gamma   90.00
#
_symmetry.space_group_name_H-M   'P 1'
#
loop_
_entity.id
_entity.type
_entity.pdbx_description
1 polymer ?
#
loop_
_entity_poly.entity_id
_entity_poly.type
_entity_poly.pdbx_seq_one_letter_code
_entity_poly.pdbx_strand_id
1 'polypeptide(L)'
;MIGLLPLLTSWLAIIGGVWSLFSKISEVANKDLNLKVKAWIQNVNLSEHNVPIKEILYEMFVGYFGVKHFSLKCFFRSALYSTLLFLIIGLLSGLFTESLMGHRVHRDIAPVGFRGYFSPHFYIWLTMIFQDFISLYFTRLLLRKILNTSVHRVRTIVFISFLLTLFTSILFAVFFYKLYTVQGSLVYAPISLKTIYALVWPFRDPGMFYAAIYLGTLWIIIIQSAGAVARLFFKVLKYFDAFRGSLDVQEKPIKSLGAILVLVITLIYIIISPIVLILDV
;
A
#
# COMPACT_ATOMS: atom_id res chain seq x y z
N MET A 1 6.80 14.28 -23.51
CA MET A 1 5.58 13.43 -23.37
C MET A 1 5.76 12.25 -22.40
N ILE A 2 6.98 11.95 -21.95
CA ILE A 2 7.29 10.77 -21.14
C ILE A 2 6.76 10.90 -19.69
N GLY A 3 6.62 12.10 -19.11
CA GLY A 3 6.12 12.29 -17.75
C GLY A 3 4.61 12.17 -17.51
N LEU A 4 3.77 12.48 -18.51
CA LEU A 4 2.32 12.55 -18.29
C LEU A 4 1.67 11.17 -18.16
N LEU A 5 2.11 10.21 -18.98
CA LEU A 5 1.53 8.85 -18.99
C LEU A 5 1.75 8.13 -17.65
N PRO A 6 2.96 8.08 -17.07
CA PRO A 6 3.17 7.49 -15.75
C PRO A 6 2.43 8.21 -14.63
N LEU A 7 2.29 9.53 -14.72
CA LEU A 7 1.52 10.30 -13.76
C LEU A 7 0.02 9.93 -13.83
N LEU A 8 -0.53 9.81 -15.04
CA LEU A 8 -1.92 9.43 -15.24
C LEU A 8 -2.18 7.98 -14.79
N THR A 9 -1.29 7.05 -15.12
CA THR A 9 -1.45 5.63 -14.75
C THR A 9 -1.30 5.42 -13.25
N SER A 10 -0.35 6.07 -12.59
CA SER A 10 -0.22 6.05 -11.13
C SER A 10 -1.44 6.68 -10.43
N TRP A 11 -1.96 7.80 -10.97
CA TRP A 11 -3.20 8.42 -10.49
C TRP A 11 -4.39 7.46 -10.56
N LEU A 12 -4.64 6.87 -11.73
CA LEU A 12 -5.73 5.92 -11.96
C LEU A 12 -5.58 4.68 -11.06
N ALA A 13 -4.36 4.15 -10.93
CA ALA A 13 -4.08 2.99 -10.09
C ALA A 13 -4.39 3.27 -8.61
N ILE A 14 -3.97 4.43 -8.09
CA ILE A 14 -4.21 4.79 -6.70
C ILE A 14 -5.70 5.03 -6.45
N ILE A 15 -6.39 5.78 -7.32
CA ILE A 15 -7.83 6.05 -7.15
C ILE A 15 -8.64 4.78 -7.26
N GLY A 16 -8.38 3.95 -8.26
CA GLY A 16 -9.05 2.67 -8.43
C GLY A 16 -8.82 1.75 -7.22
N GLY A 17 -7.59 1.69 -6.72
CA GLY A 17 -7.22 0.94 -5.53
C GLY A 17 -7.98 1.40 -4.29
N VAL A 18 -7.93 2.70 -3.97
CA VAL A 18 -8.63 3.30 -2.82
C VAL A 18 -10.15 3.12 -2.94
N TRP A 19 -10.73 3.38 -4.10
CA TRP A 19 -12.17 3.25 -4.32
C TRP A 19 -12.64 1.80 -4.14
N SER A 20 -11.94 0.85 -4.77
CA SER A 20 -12.24 -0.57 -4.63
C SER A 20 -12.10 -1.02 -3.18
N LEU A 21 -11.12 -0.46 -2.45
CA LEU A 21 -10.88 -0.76 -1.05
C LEU A 21 -12.08 -0.42 -0.18
N PHE A 22 -12.45 0.86 -0.16
CA PHE A 22 -13.51 1.38 0.70
C PHE A 22 -14.87 0.85 0.29
N SER A 23 -15.09 0.63 -1.01
CA SER A 23 -16.30 -0.06 -1.49
C SER A 23 -16.38 -1.47 -0.91
N LYS A 24 -15.27 -2.23 -0.95
CA LYS A 24 -15.29 -3.60 -0.44
C LYS A 24 -15.43 -3.67 1.08
N ILE A 25 -14.80 -2.76 1.82
CA ILE A 25 -14.97 -2.64 3.27
C ILE A 25 -16.44 -2.30 3.59
N SER A 26 -17.03 -1.35 2.86
CA SER A 26 -18.42 -0.95 3.06
C SER A 26 -19.42 -2.09 2.82
N GLU A 27 -19.13 -3.00 1.89
CA GLU A 27 -19.96 -4.18 1.61
C GLU A 27 -19.89 -5.23 2.73
N VAL A 28 -18.72 -5.39 3.37
CA VAL A 28 -18.51 -6.39 4.42
C VAL A 28 -18.71 -5.82 5.83
N ALA A 29 -18.89 -4.50 5.96
CA ALA A 29 -19.14 -3.83 7.21
C ALA A 29 -20.55 -4.12 7.72
N ASN A 30 -20.66 -4.46 9.01
CA ASN A 30 -21.96 -4.58 9.66
C ASN A 30 -22.56 -3.17 9.90
N LYS A 31 -23.85 -3.12 10.25
CA LYS A 31 -24.55 -1.85 10.53
C LYS A 31 -23.89 -1.06 11.66
N ASP A 32 -23.41 -1.76 12.69
CA ASP A 32 -22.72 -1.17 13.85
C ASP A 32 -21.45 -0.40 13.44
N LEU A 33 -20.57 -1.01 12.64
CA LEU A 33 -19.36 -0.37 12.12
C LEU A 33 -19.69 0.87 11.29
N ASN A 34 -20.73 0.81 10.45
CA ASN A 34 -21.17 2.00 9.70
C ASN A 34 -21.62 3.14 10.63
N LEU A 35 -22.37 2.84 11.70
CA LEU A 35 -22.77 3.83 12.70
C LEU A 35 -21.54 4.41 13.43
N LYS A 36 -20.59 3.56 13.85
CA LYS A 36 -19.33 3.97 14.47
C LYS A 36 -18.52 4.91 13.57
N VAL A 37 -18.38 4.56 12.29
CA VAL A 37 -17.64 5.36 11.29
C VAL A 37 -18.36 6.68 11.03
N LYS A 38 -19.68 6.66 10.90
CA LYS A 38 -20.49 7.88 10.72
C LYS A 38 -20.32 8.84 11.89
N ALA A 39 -20.45 8.35 13.13
CA ALA A 39 -20.27 9.14 14.34
C ALA A 39 -18.85 9.73 14.42
N TRP A 40 -17.83 8.90 14.11
CA TRP A 40 -16.43 9.33 14.06
C TRP A 40 -16.18 10.45 13.05
N ILE A 41 -16.72 10.32 11.84
CA ILE A 41 -16.58 11.30 10.75
C ILE A 41 -17.28 12.61 11.10
N GLN A 42 -18.49 12.55 11.62
CA GLN A 42 -19.30 13.73 11.94
C GLN A 42 -18.83 14.44 13.21
N ASN A 43 -17.86 13.85 13.92
CA ASN A 43 -17.35 14.36 15.20
C ASN A 43 -18.50 14.63 16.19
N VAL A 44 -19.58 13.85 16.07
CA VAL A 44 -20.71 13.90 16.99
C VAL A 44 -20.21 13.23 18.26
N ASN A 45 -20.07 14.01 19.33
CA ASN A 45 -19.88 13.47 20.66
C ASN A 45 -21.11 12.60 20.96
N LEU A 46 -21.01 11.30 20.71
CA LEU A 46 -21.84 10.33 21.39
C LEU A 46 -21.42 10.46 22.85
N SER A 47 -22.12 11.30 23.60
CA SER A 47 -21.78 11.81 24.92
C SER A 47 -21.59 10.72 25.99
N GLU A 48 -21.76 9.44 25.64
CA GLU A 48 -21.52 8.30 26.51
C GLU A 48 -20.54 7.27 25.94
N HIS A 49 -20.20 7.30 24.65
CA HIS A 49 -19.33 6.31 24.01
C HIS A 49 -18.35 7.01 23.06
N ASN A 50 -17.18 7.38 23.59
CA ASN A 50 -15.99 7.69 22.78
C ASN A 50 -15.69 6.45 21.93
N VAL A 51 -16.23 6.36 20.71
CA VAL A 51 -15.93 5.26 19.81
C VAL A 51 -14.42 5.31 19.55
N PRO A 52 -13.63 4.37 20.09
CA PRO A 52 -12.20 4.48 19.99
C PRO A 52 -11.87 4.15 18.54
N ILE A 53 -11.25 5.09 17.83
CA ILE A 53 -10.79 4.95 16.43
C ILE A 53 -10.09 3.61 16.15
N LYS A 54 -9.49 3.03 17.20
CA LYS A 54 -8.81 1.75 17.24
C LYS A 54 -9.74 0.56 16.98
N GLU A 55 -10.96 0.58 17.50
CA GLU A 55 -11.99 -0.42 17.22
C GLU A 55 -12.41 -0.35 15.76
N ILE A 56 -12.69 0.85 15.25
CA ILE A 56 -13.03 1.06 13.83
C ILE A 56 -11.93 0.48 12.92
N LEU A 57 -10.67 0.81 13.21
CA LEU A 57 -9.52 0.31 12.45
C LEU A 57 -9.41 -1.22 12.51
N TYR A 58 -9.59 -1.81 13.69
CA TYR A 58 -9.54 -3.26 13.86
C TYR A 58 -10.70 -3.97 13.14
N GLU A 59 -11.92 -3.46 13.27
CA GLU A 59 -13.11 -4.02 12.64
C GLU A 59 -13.05 -3.89 11.11
N MET A 60 -12.58 -2.76 10.56
CA MET A 60 -12.33 -2.62 9.12
C MET A 60 -11.27 -3.62 8.64
N PHE A 61 -10.17 -3.74 9.37
CA PHE A 61 -9.09 -4.67 9.04
C PHE A 61 -9.57 -6.13 9.05
N VAL A 62 -10.31 -6.53 10.08
CA VAL A 62 -10.87 -7.88 10.22
C VAL A 62 -12.00 -8.14 9.22
N GLY A 63 -12.84 -7.16 8.92
CA GLY A 63 -13.87 -7.27 7.89
C GLY A 63 -13.25 -7.55 6.52
N TYR A 64 -12.17 -6.84 6.20
CA TYR A 64 -11.47 -7.03 4.93
C TYR A 64 -10.61 -8.30 4.87
N PHE A 65 -9.78 -8.61 5.86
CA PHE A 65 -8.86 -9.77 5.78
C PHE A 65 -9.42 -11.04 6.42
N GLY A 66 -10.50 -10.95 7.18
CA GLY A 66 -11.10 -12.05 7.94
C GLY A 66 -10.47 -12.25 9.33
N VAL A 67 -11.24 -12.88 10.22
CA VAL A 67 -10.89 -13.10 11.64
C VAL A 67 -9.65 -13.99 11.82
N LYS A 68 -9.51 -15.03 10.99
CA LYS A 68 -8.40 -16.00 11.05
C LYS A 68 -7.28 -15.61 10.10
N HIS A 69 -6.09 -15.35 10.65
CA HIS A 69 -4.94 -14.90 9.85
C HIS A 69 -4.46 -16.00 8.90
N PHE A 70 -4.24 -17.21 9.43
CA PHE A 70 -3.83 -18.38 8.65
C PHE A 70 -4.99 -19.04 7.87
N SER A 71 -6.00 -18.28 7.48
CA SER A 71 -7.03 -18.79 6.57
C SER A 71 -6.60 -18.59 5.11
N LEU A 72 -6.95 -19.54 4.25
CA LEU A 72 -6.73 -19.41 2.80
C LEU A 72 -7.34 -18.12 2.26
N LYS A 73 -8.51 -17.72 2.78
CA LYS A 73 -9.17 -16.46 2.42
C LYS A 73 -8.30 -15.23 2.70
N CYS A 74 -7.65 -15.16 3.87
CA CYS A 74 -6.73 -14.07 4.20
C CYS A 74 -5.49 -14.09 3.31
N PHE A 75 -4.92 -15.28 3.08
CA PHE A 75 -3.77 -15.47 2.22
C PHE A 75 -4.05 -15.02 0.78
N PHE A 76 -5.12 -15.50 0.14
CA PHE A 76 -5.49 -15.11 -1.21
C PHE A 76 -5.80 -13.62 -1.35
N ARG A 77 -6.46 -13.00 -0.35
CA ARG A 77 -6.70 -11.55 -0.36
C ARG A 77 -5.41 -10.75 -0.28
N SER A 78 -4.44 -11.19 0.53
CA SER A 78 -3.11 -10.58 0.60
C SER A 78 -2.36 -10.77 -0.72
N ALA A 79 -2.28 -12.01 -1.21
CA ALA A 79 -1.55 -12.37 -2.41
C ALA A 79 -2.11 -11.66 -3.66
N LEU A 80 -3.43 -11.51 -3.76
CA LEU A 80 -4.07 -10.76 -4.84
C LEU A 80 -3.60 -9.31 -4.86
N TYR A 81 -3.54 -8.65 -3.71
CA TYR A 81 -3.04 -7.27 -3.65
C TYR A 81 -1.57 -7.16 -4.02
N SER A 82 -0.70 -7.99 -3.43
CA SER A 82 0.72 -7.99 -3.74
C SER A 82 0.96 -8.26 -5.23
N THR A 83 0.15 -9.13 -5.83
CA THR A 83 0.19 -9.43 -7.28
C THR A 83 -0.25 -8.24 -8.11
N LEU A 84 -1.40 -7.62 -7.80
CA LEU A 84 -1.87 -6.45 -8.55
C LEU A 84 -0.87 -5.30 -8.45
N LEU A 85 -0.31 -5.06 -7.27
CA LEU A 85 0.69 -4.03 -7.06
C LEU A 85 1.99 -4.35 -7.83
N PHE A 86 2.45 -5.59 -7.80
CA PHE A 86 3.59 -6.04 -8.59
C PHE A 86 3.36 -5.83 -10.09
N LEU A 87 2.17 -6.15 -10.61
CA LEU A 87 1.82 -5.94 -12.01
C LEU A 87 1.77 -4.45 -12.37
N ILE A 88 1.18 -3.61 -11.52
CA ILE A 88 1.12 -2.15 -11.73
C ILE A 88 2.53 -1.57 -11.74
N ILE A 89 3.34 -1.91 -10.73
CA ILE A 89 4.73 -1.45 -10.63
C ILE A 89 5.55 -1.94 -11.83
N GLY A 90 5.41 -3.20 -12.22
CA GLY A 90 6.10 -3.77 -13.39
C GLY A 90 5.67 -3.12 -14.71
N LEU A 91 4.39 -2.79 -14.86
CA LEU A 91 3.89 -2.03 -16.00
C LEU A 91 4.48 -0.62 -16.01
N LEU A 92 4.45 0.08 -14.88
CA LEU A 92 4.99 1.42 -14.74
C LEU A 92 6.50 1.45 -15.02
N SER A 93 7.26 0.53 -14.42
CA SER A 93 8.71 0.44 -14.61
C SER A 93 9.06 0.04 -16.04
N GLY A 94 8.32 -0.86 -16.68
CA GLY A 94 8.48 -1.18 -18.09
C GLY A 94 8.30 0.04 -18.99
N LEU A 95 7.24 0.82 -18.76
CA LEU A 95 6.99 2.08 -19.48
C LEU A 95 8.10 3.13 -19.24
N PHE A 96 8.64 3.21 -18.01
CA PHE A 96 9.73 4.15 -17.68
C PHE A 96 11.09 3.72 -18.24
N THR A 97 11.43 2.43 -18.14
CA THR A 97 12.76 1.91 -18.49
C THR A 97 13.02 2.00 -19.99
N GLU A 98 12.00 1.73 -20.83
CA GLU A 98 12.12 1.92 -22.28
C GLU A 98 12.30 3.40 -22.65
N SER A 99 11.73 4.31 -21.86
CA SER A 99 11.80 5.76 -22.13
C SER A 99 13.15 6.39 -21.74
N LEU A 100 13.81 5.88 -20.69
CA LEU A 100 15.04 6.47 -20.12
C LEU A 100 16.33 5.80 -20.60
N MET A 101 16.33 4.48 -20.86
CA MET A 101 17.56 3.74 -21.19
C MET A 101 17.85 3.60 -22.69
N GLY A 102 17.04 4.22 -23.56
CA GLY A 102 17.29 4.42 -24.99
C GLY A 102 18.10 3.33 -25.68
N HIS A 103 17.49 2.19 -26.02
CA HIS A 103 17.98 1.11 -26.91
C HIS A 103 19.42 0.54 -26.77
N ARG A 104 20.31 1.13 -25.95
CA ARG A 104 21.74 0.78 -25.91
C ARG A 104 22.04 -0.36 -24.95
N VAL A 105 21.21 -0.58 -23.93
CA VAL A 105 21.39 -1.68 -22.96
C VAL A 105 20.87 -3.03 -23.50
N HIS A 106 20.01 -3.02 -24.52
CA HIS A 106 19.40 -4.26 -25.04
C HIS A 106 20.32 -5.11 -25.92
N ARG A 107 21.43 -4.58 -26.45
CA ARG A 107 22.33 -5.38 -27.30
C ARG A 107 23.21 -6.37 -26.55
N ASP A 108 23.55 -6.09 -25.29
CA ASP A 108 24.50 -6.92 -24.54
C ASP A 108 23.84 -7.95 -23.60
N ILE A 109 22.51 -7.91 -23.44
CA ILE A 109 21.72 -8.85 -22.61
C ILE A 109 21.08 -9.97 -23.44
N ALA A 110 21.17 -9.90 -24.77
CA ALA A 110 20.69 -10.92 -25.69
C ALA A 110 21.68 -12.12 -25.72
N PRO A 111 21.68 -13.01 -24.71
CA PRO A 111 20.87 -14.22 -24.87
C PRO A 111 20.45 -14.86 -23.52
N VAL A 112 20.15 -14.08 -22.48
CA VAL A 112 19.52 -14.69 -21.29
C VAL A 112 18.06 -14.99 -21.68
N GLY A 113 17.81 -16.17 -22.26
CA GLY A 113 16.50 -16.56 -22.79
C GLY A 113 15.39 -16.44 -21.74
N PHE A 114 14.13 -16.67 -22.14
CA PHE A 114 12.93 -16.51 -21.30
C PHE A 114 13.07 -16.96 -19.82
N ARG A 115 13.81 -18.06 -19.56
CA ARG A 115 14.14 -18.54 -18.20
C ARG A 115 14.92 -17.53 -17.35
N GLY A 116 15.87 -16.81 -17.92
CA GLY A 116 16.72 -15.84 -17.21
C GLY A 116 15.98 -14.57 -16.81
N TYR A 117 15.00 -14.14 -17.59
CA TYR A 117 14.15 -12.98 -17.24
C TYR A 117 13.04 -13.38 -16.26
N PHE A 118 12.39 -14.53 -16.47
CA PHE A 118 11.23 -14.93 -15.66
C PHE A 118 11.61 -15.32 -14.22
N SER A 119 12.76 -15.98 -14.04
CA SER A 119 13.20 -16.50 -12.74
C SER A 119 13.33 -15.41 -11.65
N PRO A 120 14.10 -14.31 -11.83
CA PRO A 120 14.20 -13.25 -10.83
C PRO A 120 12.87 -12.58 -10.49
N HIS A 121 12.05 -12.28 -11.51
CA HIS A 121 10.76 -11.61 -11.34
C HIS A 121 9.77 -12.49 -10.57
N PHE A 122 9.74 -13.78 -10.86
CA PHE A 122 8.93 -14.75 -10.13
C PHE A 122 9.34 -14.81 -8.65
N TYR A 123 10.65 -14.81 -8.36
CA TYR A 123 11.13 -14.78 -6.99
C TYR A 123 10.75 -13.50 -6.26
N ILE A 124 10.93 -12.33 -6.88
CA ILE A 124 10.51 -11.04 -6.30
C ILE A 124 9.01 -11.05 -6.01
N TRP A 125 8.19 -11.45 -6.97
CA TRP A 125 6.73 -11.56 -6.80
C TRP A 125 6.37 -12.47 -5.62
N LEU A 126 7.00 -13.64 -5.54
CA LEU A 126 6.77 -14.59 -4.44
C LEU A 126 7.20 -14.00 -3.09
N THR A 127 8.34 -13.30 -3.03
CA THR A 127 8.80 -12.62 -1.80
C THR A 127 7.78 -11.61 -1.31
N MET A 128 7.22 -10.82 -2.21
CA MET A 128 6.24 -9.78 -1.90
C MET A 128 4.99 -10.38 -1.27
N ILE A 129 4.48 -11.47 -1.84
CA ILE A 129 3.29 -12.17 -1.30
C ILE A 129 3.52 -12.62 0.15
N PHE A 130 4.64 -13.31 0.41
CA PHE A 130 4.92 -13.83 1.74
C PHE A 130 5.20 -12.70 2.74
N GLN A 131 5.97 -11.70 2.31
CA GLN A 131 6.31 -10.57 3.14
C GLN A 131 5.07 -9.76 3.55
N ASP A 132 4.17 -9.47 2.61
CA ASP A 132 2.92 -8.77 2.91
C ASP A 132 2.03 -9.58 3.84
N PHE A 133 1.94 -10.89 3.64
CA PHE A 133 1.17 -11.77 4.51
C PHE A 133 1.71 -11.73 5.96
N ILE A 134 3.03 -11.77 6.13
CA ILE A 134 3.68 -11.63 7.44
C ILE A 134 3.46 -10.22 8.03
N SER A 135 3.57 -9.17 7.21
CA SER A 135 3.31 -7.79 7.63
C SER A 135 1.87 -7.60 8.13
N LEU A 136 0.89 -8.24 7.49
CA LEU A 136 -0.51 -8.25 7.94
C LEU A 136 -0.69 -8.98 9.27
N TYR A 137 0.09 -10.04 9.54
CA TYR A 137 0.09 -10.70 10.85
C TYR A 137 0.51 -9.73 11.96
N PHE A 138 1.64 -9.05 11.77
CA PHE A 138 2.13 -8.07 12.72
C PHE A 138 1.14 -6.92 12.91
N THR A 139 0.58 -6.40 11.82
CA THR A 139 -0.47 -5.37 11.83
C THR A 139 -1.69 -5.81 12.66
N ARG A 140 -2.11 -7.08 12.53
CA ARG A 140 -3.23 -7.63 13.31
C ARG A 140 -2.92 -7.68 14.80
N LEU A 141 -1.74 -8.18 15.17
CA LEU A 141 -1.29 -8.20 16.56
C LEU A 141 -1.21 -6.78 17.13
N LEU A 142 -0.76 -5.84 16.29
CA LEU A 142 -0.71 -4.41 16.57
C LEU A 142 -2.07 -3.88 16.98
N LEU A 143 -3.05 -4.01 16.08
CA LEU A 143 -4.38 -3.46 16.26
C LEU A 143 -5.05 -4.07 17.49
N ARG A 144 -4.90 -5.39 17.71
CA ARG A 144 -5.42 -6.08 18.89
C ARG A 144 -4.82 -5.54 20.20
N LYS A 145 -3.52 -5.22 20.23
CA LYS A 145 -2.87 -4.61 21.41
C LYS A 145 -3.25 -3.14 21.59
N ILE A 146 -3.39 -2.40 20.49
CA ILE A 146 -3.66 -0.96 20.49
C ILE A 146 -5.00 -0.63 21.16
N LEU A 147 -6.00 -1.51 21.06
CA LEU A 147 -7.33 -1.35 21.66
C LEU A 147 -7.26 -0.82 23.11
N ASN A 148 -6.38 -1.40 23.94
CA ASN A 148 -6.31 -1.09 25.37
C ASN A 148 -5.12 -0.18 25.76
N THR A 149 -4.49 0.50 24.81
CA THR A 149 -3.16 1.06 25.00
C THR A 149 -3.10 2.60 24.83
N SER A 150 -2.29 3.32 25.60
CA SER A 150 -2.14 4.80 25.48
C SER A 150 -1.57 5.24 24.12
N VAL A 151 -1.87 6.48 23.69
CA VAL A 151 -1.44 7.04 22.38
C VAL A 151 0.08 6.97 22.17
N HIS A 152 0.88 7.23 23.21
CA HIS A 152 2.35 7.13 23.12
C HIS A 152 2.82 5.72 22.79
N ARG A 153 2.26 4.71 23.46
CA ARG A 153 2.56 3.31 23.17
C ARG A 153 2.09 2.92 21.77
N VAL A 154 0.99 3.48 21.24
CA VAL A 154 0.59 3.28 19.83
C VAL A 154 1.68 3.73 18.87
N ARG A 155 2.28 4.91 19.08
CA ARG A 155 3.39 5.40 18.24
C ARG A 155 4.60 4.47 18.28
N THR A 156 5.01 4.05 19.49
CA THR A 156 6.11 3.07 19.67
C THR A 156 5.82 1.75 18.96
N ILE A 157 4.58 1.27 19.10
CA ILE A 157 4.11 0.03 18.49
C ILE A 157 4.16 0.13 16.95
N VAL A 158 3.66 1.22 16.36
CA VAL A 158 3.75 1.47 14.90
C VAL A 158 5.20 1.54 14.44
N PHE A 159 6.07 2.22 15.19
CA PHE A 159 7.50 2.30 14.88
C PHE A 159 8.18 0.93 14.94
N ILE A 160 7.89 0.10 15.95
CA ILE A 160 8.39 -1.27 16.04
C ILE A 160 7.88 -2.12 14.87
N SER A 161 6.60 -1.98 14.49
CA SER A 161 6.05 -2.67 13.32
C SER A 161 6.81 -2.31 12.05
N PHE A 162 7.11 -1.02 11.86
CA PHE A 162 7.92 -0.55 10.75
C PHE A 162 9.33 -1.18 10.75
N LEU A 163 10.02 -1.21 11.89
CA LEU A 163 11.33 -1.84 12.02
C LEU A 163 11.29 -3.34 11.75
N LEU A 164 10.27 -4.05 12.24
CA LEU A 164 10.07 -5.48 11.99
C LEU A 164 9.85 -5.75 10.50
N THR A 165 9.00 -4.96 9.85
CA THR A 165 8.77 -5.07 8.40
C THR A 165 10.06 -4.81 7.63
N LEU A 166 10.81 -3.77 7.96
CA LEU A 166 12.11 -3.48 7.34
C LEU A 166 13.09 -4.65 7.53
N PHE A 167 13.20 -5.18 8.74
CA PHE A 167 14.05 -6.33 9.04
C PHE A 167 13.64 -7.58 8.23
N THR A 168 12.34 -7.91 8.17
CA THR A 168 11.86 -9.02 7.34
C THR A 168 12.18 -8.81 5.85
N SER A 169 12.07 -7.58 5.35
CA SER A 169 12.42 -7.25 3.95
C SER A 169 13.88 -7.58 3.64
N ILE A 170 14.79 -7.18 4.53
CA ILE A 170 16.23 -7.43 4.40
C ILE A 170 16.51 -8.93 4.44
N LEU A 171 15.89 -9.67 5.36
CA LEU A 171 16.05 -11.13 5.46
C LEU A 171 15.60 -11.84 4.18
N PHE A 172 14.43 -11.48 3.64
CA PHE A 172 13.93 -12.04 2.38
C PHE A 172 14.86 -11.70 1.22
N ALA A 173 15.32 -10.44 1.11
CA ALA A 173 16.28 -10.04 0.08
C ALA A 173 17.57 -10.89 0.13
N VAL A 174 18.15 -11.10 1.32
CA VAL A 174 19.34 -11.94 1.50
C VAL A 174 19.07 -13.40 1.17
N PHE A 175 17.94 -13.95 1.62
CA PHE A 175 17.56 -15.34 1.36
C PHE A 175 17.38 -15.62 -0.14
N PHE A 176 16.65 -14.77 -0.84
CA PHE A 176 16.40 -14.95 -2.27
C PHE A 176 17.63 -14.66 -3.13
N TYR A 177 18.50 -13.75 -2.71
CA TYR A 177 19.81 -13.58 -3.35
C TYR A 177 20.60 -14.89 -3.31
N LYS A 178 20.66 -15.57 -2.15
CA LYS A 178 21.35 -16.86 -2.04
C LYS A 178 20.74 -17.91 -2.98
N LEU A 179 19.42 -18.02 -3.04
CA LEU A 179 18.74 -18.93 -3.97
C LEU A 179 19.07 -18.61 -5.44
N TYR A 180 19.10 -17.33 -5.80
CA TYR A 180 19.44 -16.88 -7.15
C TYR A 180 20.89 -17.24 -7.52
N THR A 181 21.85 -16.99 -6.61
CA THR A 181 23.27 -17.35 -6.81
C THR A 181 23.54 -18.85 -6.81
N VAL A 182 22.65 -19.68 -6.30
CA VAL A 182 22.79 -21.15 -6.35
C VAL A 182 22.31 -21.70 -7.71
N GLN A 183 21.37 -21.03 -8.38
CA GLN A 183 20.88 -21.45 -9.70
C GLN A 183 21.69 -20.91 -10.89
N GLY A 184 22.24 -19.70 -10.78
CA GLY A 184 23.24 -19.19 -11.72
C GLY A 184 24.62 -19.61 -11.26
N SER A 185 25.51 -20.00 -12.15
CA SER A 185 26.92 -20.40 -11.90
C SER A 185 27.82 -19.30 -11.28
N LEU A 186 27.25 -18.29 -10.61
CA LEU A 186 27.95 -17.29 -9.81
C LEU A 186 28.37 -17.91 -8.47
N VAL A 187 29.48 -18.64 -8.57
CA VAL A 187 30.41 -19.05 -7.52
C VAL A 187 30.29 -18.18 -6.27
N TYR A 188 29.96 -18.81 -5.14
CA TYR A 188 30.20 -18.41 -3.75
C TYR A 188 30.98 -17.10 -3.57
N ALA A 189 30.37 -15.96 -3.88
CA ALA A 189 30.97 -14.68 -3.58
C ALA A 189 30.82 -14.47 -2.06
N PRO A 190 31.91 -14.27 -1.30
CA PRO A 190 31.79 -13.96 0.12
C PRO A 190 30.90 -12.73 0.30
N ILE A 191 30.14 -12.71 1.40
CA ILE A 191 29.27 -11.59 1.76
C ILE A 191 30.18 -10.39 2.10
N SER A 192 30.55 -9.63 1.07
CA SER A 192 31.32 -8.41 1.18
C SER A 192 30.38 -7.21 1.16
N LEU A 193 30.85 -6.05 1.63
CA LEU A 193 30.13 -4.78 1.48
C LEU A 193 29.80 -4.47 0.02
N LYS A 194 30.66 -4.85 -0.93
CA LYS A 194 30.38 -4.76 -2.37
C LYS A 194 29.30 -5.73 -2.81
N THR A 195 29.21 -6.92 -2.22
CA THR A 195 28.12 -7.89 -2.46
C THR A 195 26.80 -7.38 -1.91
N ILE A 196 26.80 -6.71 -0.75
CA ILE A 196 25.62 -6.04 -0.18
C ILE A 196 25.20 -4.87 -1.08
N TYR A 197 26.15 -4.04 -1.52
CA TYR A 197 25.90 -2.91 -2.42
C TYR A 197 25.42 -3.36 -3.81
N ALA A 198 25.99 -4.45 -4.35
CA ALA A 198 25.56 -5.11 -5.56
C ALA A 198 24.23 -5.86 -5.39
N LEU A 199 23.94 -6.35 -4.18
CA LEU A 199 22.60 -6.83 -3.79
C LEU A 199 21.64 -5.67 -3.95
N VAL A 200 21.95 -4.48 -3.44
CA VAL A 200 21.12 -3.26 -3.56
C VAL A 200 21.17 -2.65 -4.99
N TRP A 201 22.00 -3.17 -5.90
CA TRP A 201 22.17 -2.57 -7.24
C TRP A 201 21.01 -2.84 -8.23
N PRO A 202 20.40 -4.04 -8.32
CA PRO A 202 19.07 -4.19 -8.94
C PRO A 202 17.96 -3.44 -8.17
N PHE A 203 18.26 -2.90 -6.98
CA PHE A 203 17.41 -2.00 -6.19
C PHE A 203 17.76 -0.52 -6.45
N ARG A 204 18.48 -0.20 -7.54
CA ARG A 204 18.69 1.19 -8.01
C ARG A 204 17.40 1.84 -8.50
N ASP A 205 16.36 1.04 -8.77
CA ASP A 205 14.96 1.45 -8.69
C ASP A 205 14.37 1.03 -7.34
N PRO A 206 14.70 1.74 -6.23
CA PRO A 206 14.17 1.46 -4.90
C PRO A 206 12.63 1.52 -4.90
N GLY A 207 12.02 2.21 -5.87
CA GLY A 207 10.57 2.30 -6.04
C GLY A 207 9.86 0.95 -6.07
N MET A 208 10.39 -0.07 -6.76
CA MET A 208 9.67 -1.33 -6.92
C MET A 208 9.61 -2.17 -5.64
N PHE A 209 10.71 -2.17 -4.87
CA PHE A 209 10.79 -2.96 -3.65
C PHE A 209 10.11 -2.22 -2.49
N TYR A 210 10.38 -0.93 -2.30
CA TYR A 210 9.78 -0.19 -1.17
C TYR A 210 8.28 0.09 -1.34
N ALA A 211 7.75 0.19 -2.56
CA ALA A 211 6.31 0.42 -2.75
C ALA A 211 5.46 -0.78 -2.31
N ALA A 212 6.00 -2.00 -2.38
CA ALA A 212 5.33 -3.23 -1.96
C ALA A 212 5.25 -3.39 -0.43
N ILE A 213 6.32 -3.03 0.27
CA ILE A 213 6.66 -3.52 1.61
C ILE A 213 5.70 -3.08 2.73
N TYR A 214 4.85 -2.09 2.47
CA TYR A 214 4.15 -1.40 3.55
C TYR A 214 2.65 -1.55 3.52
N LEU A 215 2.05 -2.39 2.66
CA LEU A 215 0.59 -2.42 2.51
C LEU A 215 -0.16 -2.53 3.84
N GLY A 216 0.18 -3.48 4.72
CA GLY A 216 -0.48 -3.62 6.03
C GLY A 216 -0.40 -2.36 6.92
N THR A 217 0.73 -1.65 6.91
CA THR A 217 0.92 -0.41 7.69
C THR A 217 0.32 0.81 6.98
N LEU A 218 0.48 0.89 5.65
CA LEU A 218 -0.14 1.88 4.77
C LEU A 218 -1.65 1.85 4.91
N TRP A 219 -2.26 0.68 5.07
CA TRP A 219 -3.69 0.53 5.34
C TRP A 219 -4.15 1.32 6.56
N ILE A 220 -3.41 1.22 7.67
CA ILE A 220 -3.73 1.98 8.90
C ILE A 220 -3.56 3.48 8.63
N ILE A 221 -2.47 3.87 7.97
CA ILE A 221 -2.19 5.28 7.64
C ILE A 221 -3.27 5.84 6.70
N ILE A 222 -3.67 5.09 5.68
CA ILE A 222 -4.72 5.45 4.71
C ILE A 222 -6.06 5.64 5.41
N ILE A 223 -6.48 4.73 6.29
CA ILE A 223 -7.76 4.88 6.99
C ILE A 223 -7.70 6.06 7.98
N GLN A 224 -6.60 6.20 8.73
CA GLN A 224 -6.45 7.31 9.68
C GLN A 224 -6.41 8.67 8.98
N SER A 225 -5.64 8.77 7.88
CA SER A 225 -5.58 9.98 7.06
C SER A 225 -6.92 10.26 6.40
N ALA A 226 -7.59 9.26 5.82
CA ALA A 226 -8.94 9.40 5.27
C ALA A 226 -9.93 9.96 6.30
N GLY A 227 -9.91 9.47 7.53
CA GLY A 227 -10.77 9.99 8.58
C GLY A 227 -10.38 11.37 9.12
N ALA A 228 -9.08 11.67 9.21
CA ALA A 228 -8.62 13.01 9.57
C ALA A 228 -9.04 14.03 8.51
N VAL A 229 -8.80 13.71 7.24
CA VAL A 229 -9.17 14.55 6.10
C VAL A 229 -10.68 14.65 5.99
N ALA A 230 -11.44 13.56 6.14
CA ALA A 230 -12.89 13.60 6.16
C ALA A 230 -13.43 14.53 7.25
N ARG A 231 -12.90 14.46 8.48
CA ARG A 231 -13.32 15.37 9.56
C ARG A 231 -13.06 16.85 9.22
N LEU A 232 -11.93 17.16 8.59
CA LEU A 232 -11.67 18.51 8.08
C LEU A 232 -12.65 18.87 6.97
N PHE A 233 -12.87 17.95 6.03
CA PHE A 233 -13.75 18.12 4.89
C PHE A 233 -15.20 18.33 5.34
N PHE A 234 -15.74 17.59 6.33
CA PHE A 234 -17.10 17.79 6.85
C PHE A 234 -17.29 19.14 7.53
N LYS A 235 -16.26 19.68 8.19
CA LYS A 235 -16.33 21.03 8.75
C LYS A 235 -16.48 22.08 7.65
N VAL A 236 -15.81 21.88 6.51
CA VAL A 236 -15.88 22.77 5.35
C VAL A 236 -17.16 22.56 4.54
N LEU A 237 -17.54 21.30 4.31
CA LEU A 237 -18.73 20.92 3.52
C LEU A 237 -20.06 21.28 4.18
N LYS A 238 -20.08 21.55 5.49
CA LYS A 238 -21.26 22.09 6.17
C LYS A 238 -21.81 23.35 5.46
N TYR A 239 -20.97 24.05 4.70
CA TYR A 239 -21.32 25.26 3.95
C TYR A 239 -21.68 25.00 2.47
N PHE A 240 -21.60 23.76 1.98
CA PHE A 240 -21.81 23.41 0.57
C PHE A 240 -22.83 22.28 0.40
N ASP A 241 -24.11 22.62 0.22
CA ASP A 241 -25.21 21.66 0.10
C ASP A 241 -25.04 20.69 -1.10
N ALA A 242 -24.43 21.14 -2.19
CA ALA A 242 -24.18 20.33 -3.39
C ALA A 242 -23.33 19.08 -3.11
N PHE A 243 -22.38 19.15 -2.16
CA PHE A 243 -21.51 18.02 -1.80
C PHE A 243 -22.17 17.07 -0.79
N ARG A 244 -23.18 17.54 -0.07
CA ARG A 244 -23.90 16.73 0.91
C ARG A 244 -24.75 15.66 0.24
N GLY A 245 -25.27 15.95 -0.97
CA GLY A 245 -26.03 14.98 -1.76
C GLY A 245 -25.16 13.92 -2.46
N SER A 246 -23.92 14.26 -2.83
CA SER A 246 -23.03 13.32 -3.55
C SER A 246 -22.25 12.39 -2.63
N LEU A 247 -21.91 12.86 -1.43
CA LEU A 247 -21.30 12.05 -0.38
C LEU A 247 -22.42 11.48 0.49
N ASP A 248 -22.93 10.31 0.11
CA ASP A 248 -23.95 9.52 0.83
C ASP A 248 -23.41 8.98 2.17
N VAL A 249 -23.12 9.90 3.09
CA VAL A 249 -22.48 9.65 4.39
C VAL A 249 -23.48 9.08 5.38
N GLN A 250 -24.76 9.33 5.13
CA GLN A 250 -25.84 8.87 5.99
C GLN A 250 -26.07 7.36 5.81
N GLU A 251 -26.06 6.86 4.56
CA GLU A 251 -26.27 5.44 4.28
C GLU A 251 -24.96 4.66 4.16
N LYS A 252 -23.92 5.25 3.54
CA LYS A 252 -22.65 4.58 3.22
C LYS A 252 -21.42 5.39 3.69
N PRO A 253 -21.22 5.54 5.01
CA PRO A 253 -20.16 6.39 5.57
C PRO A 253 -18.75 5.90 5.22
N ILE A 254 -18.52 4.58 5.16
CA ILE A 254 -17.22 4.02 4.77
C ILE A 254 -16.92 4.30 3.29
N LYS A 255 -17.89 4.08 2.40
CA LYS A 255 -17.73 4.41 0.97
C LYS A 255 -17.44 5.91 0.77
N SER A 256 -18.09 6.76 1.56
CA SER A 256 -17.87 8.21 1.55
C SER A 256 -16.45 8.60 1.99
N LEU A 257 -15.83 7.90 2.95
CA LEU A 257 -14.41 8.09 3.27
C LEU A 257 -13.52 7.83 2.05
N GLY A 258 -13.79 6.75 1.34
CA GLY A 258 -13.07 6.41 0.10
C GLY A 258 -13.21 7.52 -0.96
N ALA A 259 -14.42 8.03 -1.16
CA ALA A 259 -14.69 9.13 -2.08
C ALA A 259 -13.91 10.40 -1.72
N ILE A 260 -13.89 10.78 -0.43
CA ILE A 260 -13.13 11.95 0.06
C ILE A 260 -11.64 11.75 -0.20
N LEU A 261 -11.09 10.55 0.07
CA LEU A 261 -9.68 10.29 -0.17
C LEU A 261 -9.34 10.32 -1.66
N VAL A 262 -10.21 9.78 -2.52
CA VAL A 262 -10.07 9.87 -3.99
C VAL A 262 -10.04 11.32 -4.45
N LEU A 263 -10.92 12.17 -3.91
CA LEU A 263 -10.93 13.61 -4.23
C LEU A 263 -9.61 14.28 -3.82
N VAL A 264 -9.11 13.98 -2.61
CA VAL A 264 -7.85 14.54 -2.10
C VAL A 264 -6.66 14.11 -2.94
N ILE A 265 -6.58 12.81 -3.27
CA ILE A 265 -5.54 12.27 -4.16
C ILE A 265 -5.62 12.96 -5.52
N THR A 266 -6.83 13.12 -6.07
CA THR A 266 -7.02 13.84 -7.35
C THR A 266 -6.51 15.28 -7.28
N LEU A 267 -6.84 16.01 -6.21
CA LEU A 267 -6.33 17.38 -6.02
C LEU A 267 -4.80 17.43 -5.92
N ILE A 268 -4.18 16.49 -5.20
CA ILE A 268 -2.72 16.37 -5.11
C ILE A 268 -2.12 16.15 -6.50
N TYR A 269 -2.67 15.24 -7.31
CA TYR A 269 -2.20 15.00 -8.67
C TYR A 269 -2.41 16.21 -9.59
N ILE A 270 -3.53 16.93 -9.47
CA ILE A 270 -3.76 18.18 -10.22
C ILE A 270 -2.71 19.23 -9.85
N ILE A 271 -2.33 19.35 -8.58
CA ILE A 271 -1.32 20.33 -8.12
C ILE A 271 0.10 19.91 -8.53
N ILE A 272 0.43 18.63 -8.47
CA ILE A 272 1.76 18.11 -8.80
C ILE A 272 1.99 18.04 -10.32
N SER A 273 0.94 17.79 -11.10
CA SER A 273 1.07 17.58 -12.55
C SER A 273 1.76 18.71 -13.31
N PRO A 274 1.49 20.02 -13.07
CA PRO A 274 2.18 21.10 -13.76
C PRO A 274 3.65 21.18 -13.36
N ILE A 275 3.98 20.88 -12.09
CA ILE A 275 5.36 20.90 -11.60
C ILE A 275 6.19 19.82 -12.29
N VAL A 276 5.65 18.60 -12.35
CA VAL A 276 6.29 17.48 -13.06
C VAL A 276 6.45 17.82 -14.54
N LEU A 277 5.41 18.39 -15.17
CA LEU A 277 5.46 18.77 -16.58
C LEU A 277 6.47 19.88 -16.88
N ILE A 278 6.68 20.84 -15.98
CA ILE A 278 7.66 21.92 -16.15
C ILE A 278 9.09 21.39 -15.97
N LEU A 279 9.31 20.46 -15.03
CA LEU A 279 10.62 19.90 -14.74
C LEU A 279 11.10 18.86 -15.75
N ASP A 280 10.17 18.26 -16.51
CA ASP A 280 10.44 17.27 -17.58
C ASP A 280 10.74 17.92 -18.95
N VAL A 281 10.78 19.25 -19.05
CA VAL A 281 11.17 20.04 -20.24
C VAL A 281 12.63 20.47 -20.10
#